data_AF-A0A2N6FXD6-F1
#
_entry.id   AF-A0A2N6FXD6-F1
#
_cell.length_a   1.000
_cell.length_b   1.000
_cell.length_c   1.000
_cell.angle_alpha   90.00
_cell.angle_beta   90.00
_cell.angle_gamma   90.00
#
_symmetry.space_group_name_H-M   'P 1'
#
loop_
_entity.id
_entity.type
_entity.pdbx_description
1 polymer ?
#
loop_
_entity_poly.entity_id
_entity_poly.type
_entity_poly.pdbx_seq_one_letter_code
_entity_poly.pdbx_strand_id
1 'polypeptide(L)'
;MNKIIATLVLCLLTKVTSASDFVGKWQVTKVDMPETYYGEIKYPKYFEINENEGKVSGYYKDQFDFECQFLLSELVNGGNELLLMNCGTTKSEQAWAPLHKVKYISGELVGSVVTYGQVFVWHASLVESLPLTRPSN
;
A
#
# COMPACT_ATOMS: atom_id res chain seq x y z
N MET A 1 16.27 -12.68 -42.42
CA MET A 1 16.69 -11.74 -41.34
C MET A 1 15.51 -11.02 -40.67
N ASN A 2 14.53 -10.48 -41.40
CA ASN A 2 13.42 -9.71 -40.80
C ASN A 2 12.57 -10.44 -39.74
N LYS A 3 12.36 -11.75 -39.86
CA LYS A 3 11.52 -12.50 -38.91
C LYS A 3 12.13 -12.64 -37.51
N ILE A 4 13.46 -12.74 -37.42
CA ILE A 4 14.16 -12.90 -36.13
C ILE A 4 14.12 -11.60 -35.33
N ILE A 5 14.32 -10.46 -36.02
CA ILE A 5 14.26 -9.13 -35.40
C ILE A 5 12.84 -8.84 -34.91
N ALA A 6 11.82 -9.18 -35.70
CA ALA A 6 10.42 -9.00 -35.30
C ALA A 6 10.06 -9.81 -34.04
N THR A 7 10.50 -11.06 -33.94
CA THR A 7 10.27 -11.87 -32.72
C THR A 7 11.05 -11.34 -31.52
N LEU A 8 12.27 -10.84 -31.72
CA LEU A 8 13.07 -10.25 -30.64
C LEU A 8 12.42 -8.98 -30.09
N VAL A 9 11.94 -8.10 -30.98
CA VAL A 9 11.22 -6.86 -30.62
C VAL A 9 9.90 -7.18 -29.91
N LEU A 10 9.16 -8.20 -30.37
CA LEU A 10 7.92 -8.64 -29.72
C LEU A 10 8.16 -9.21 -28.31
N CYS A 11 9.27 -9.95 -28.12
CA CYS A 11 9.69 -10.46 -26.81
C CYS A 11 10.26 -9.39 -25.87
N LEU A 12 10.79 -8.29 -26.41
CA LEU A 12 11.27 -7.14 -25.63
C LEU A 12 10.12 -6.23 -25.19
N LEU A 13 9.06 -6.11 -25.99
CA LEU A 13 7.87 -5.32 -25.67
C LEU A 13 7.05 -5.91 -24.50
N THR A 14 7.04 -7.23 -24.32
CA THR A 14 6.27 -7.88 -23.24
C THR A 14 6.97 -7.86 -21.88
N LYS A 15 8.24 -7.44 -21.81
CA LYS A 15 9.03 -7.42 -20.56
C LYS A 15 9.12 -6.06 -19.90
N VAL A 16 8.50 -5.03 -20.46
CA VAL A 16 8.35 -3.74 -19.78
C VAL A 16 7.05 -3.74 -18.98
N THR A 17 6.84 -4.77 -18.17
CA THR A 17 5.93 -4.66 -17.03
C THR A 17 6.72 -3.90 -15.99
N SER A 18 6.69 -2.57 -16.02
CA SER A 18 7.22 -1.78 -14.91
C SER A 18 6.52 -2.27 -13.66
N ALA A 19 7.26 -2.90 -12.74
CA ALA A 19 6.71 -3.25 -11.45
C ALA A 19 6.15 -1.97 -10.85
N SER A 20 4.89 -2.00 -10.43
CA SER A 20 4.25 -0.85 -9.81
C SER A 20 5.14 -0.27 -8.71
N ASP A 21 5.31 1.05 -8.67
CA ASP A 21 6.18 1.76 -7.70
C ASP A 21 5.76 1.50 -6.24
N PHE A 22 4.56 0.93 -6.04
CA PHE A 22 4.03 0.50 -4.76
C PHE A 22 4.53 -0.88 -4.30
N VAL A 23 4.98 -1.74 -5.20
CA VAL A 23 5.34 -3.14 -4.90
C VAL A 23 6.60 -3.20 -4.06
N GLY A 24 6.53 -3.95 -2.96
CA GLY A 24 7.66 -4.15 -2.08
C GLY A 24 7.27 -4.23 -0.61
N LYS A 25 8.30 -4.24 0.22
CA LYS A 25 8.20 -4.28 1.68
C LYS A 25 8.47 -2.90 2.23
N TRP A 26 7.55 -2.38 3.02
CA TRP A 26 7.52 -1.01 3.48
C TRP A 26 7.41 -0.95 4.99
N GLN A 27 8.14 -0.01 5.58
CA GLN A 27 8.08 0.32 7.00
C GLN A 27 7.69 1.77 7.16
N VAL A 28 6.65 2.06 7.94
CA VAL A 28 6.32 3.44 8.31
C VAL A 28 7.40 3.97 9.24
N THR A 29 8.04 5.06 8.81
CA THR A 29 9.16 5.71 9.50
C THR A 29 8.74 7.01 10.18
N LYS A 30 7.65 7.64 9.71
CA LYS A 30 7.16 8.92 10.22
C LYS A 30 5.65 9.00 10.15
N VAL A 31 5.04 9.66 11.15
CA VAL A 31 3.61 9.98 11.16
C VAL A 31 3.43 11.44 11.55
N ASP A 32 2.85 12.22 10.64
CA ASP A 32 2.55 13.64 10.77
C ASP A 32 1.09 13.80 11.20
N MET A 33 0.87 13.97 12.52
CA MET A 33 -0.45 14.21 13.10
C MET A 33 -0.63 15.70 13.47
N PRO A 34 -1.83 16.28 13.28
CA PRO A 34 -2.16 17.59 13.84
C PRO A 34 -2.08 17.56 15.37
N GLU A 35 -1.58 18.63 15.99
CA GLU A 35 -1.50 18.75 17.46
C GLU A 35 -2.87 18.65 18.15
N THR A 36 -3.94 18.95 17.42
CA THR A 36 -5.32 18.93 17.90
C THR A 36 -5.97 17.54 17.83
N TYR A 37 -5.25 16.53 17.34
CA TYR A 37 -5.79 15.19 17.18
C TYR A 37 -5.46 14.29 18.39
N TYR A 38 -6.50 13.83 19.09
CA TYR A 38 -6.39 13.01 20.31
C TYR A 38 -6.95 11.60 20.15
N GLY A 39 -7.34 11.20 18.93
CA GLY A 39 -7.94 9.88 18.70
C GLY A 39 -6.90 8.79 18.45
N GLU A 40 -7.32 7.54 18.61
CA GLU A 40 -6.56 6.38 18.14
C GLU A 40 -7.04 6.00 16.74
N ILE A 41 -6.18 6.11 15.73
CA ILE A 41 -6.45 5.54 14.39
C ILE A 41 -5.38 4.54 14.03
N LYS A 42 -5.82 3.41 13.48
CA LYS A 42 -4.97 2.36 12.91
C LYS A 42 -4.27 2.83 11.65
N TYR A 43 -2.99 2.50 11.53
CA TYR A 43 -2.21 2.67 10.31
C TYR A 43 -1.20 1.53 10.22
N PRO A 44 -0.75 1.15 9.01
CA PRO A 44 0.24 0.11 8.87
C PRO A 44 1.57 0.57 9.48
N LYS A 45 2.20 -0.25 10.33
CA LYS A 45 3.57 -0.05 10.80
C LYS A 45 4.57 -0.72 9.85
N TYR A 46 4.20 -1.91 9.40
CA TYR A 46 4.95 -2.72 8.44
C TYR A 46 3.99 -3.29 7.41
N PHE A 47 4.34 -3.32 6.13
CA PHE A 47 3.47 -3.88 5.12
C PHE A 47 4.21 -4.35 3.86
N GLU A 48 3.72 -5.42 3.25
CA GLU A 48 4.20 -5.96 1.99
C GLU A 48 3.09 -5.81 0.94
N ILE A 49 3.41 -5.16 -0.18
CA ILE A 49 2.52 -5.00 -1.33
C ILE A 49 3.04 -5.87 -2.45
N ASN A 50 2.15 -6.68 -3.01
CA ASN A 50 2.40 -7.54 -4.16
C ASN A 50 1.42 -7.17 -5.27
N GLU A 51 1.89 -7.24 -6.51
CA GLU A 51 1.06 -7.08 -7.69
C GLU A 51 1.10 -8.36 -8.52
N ASN A 52 -0.07 -8.85 -8.90
CA ASN A 52 -0.21 -10.00 -9.79
C ASN A 52 -1.29 -9.70 -10.83
N GLU A 53 -0.91 -9.72 -12.11
CA GLU A 53 -1.82 -9.43 -13.25
C GLU A 53 -2.61 -8.11 -13.07
N GLY A 54 -1.94 -7.07 -12.56
CA GLY A 54 -2.53 -5.74 -12.32
C GLY A 54 -3.46 -5.67 -11.10
N LYS A 55 -3.62 -6.76 -10.35
CA LYS A 55 -4.28 -6.76 -9.04
C LYS A 55 -3.25 -6.54 -7.96
N VAL A 56 -3.43 -5.46 -7.22
CA VAL A 56 -2.64 -5.18 -6.02
C VAL A 56 -3.27 -5.91 -4.85
N SER A 57 -2.42 -6.53 -4.04
CA SER A 57 -2.78 -7.13 -2.76
C SER A 57 -1.65 -6.89 -1.78
N GLY A 58 -1.90 -7.10 -0.51
CA GLY A 58 -0.82 -7.02 0.45
C GLY A 58 -1.23 -7.44 1.84
N TYR A 59 -0.24 -7.41 2.71
CA TYR A 59 -0.40 -7.76 4.10
C TYR A 59 0.33 -6.74 4.95
N TYR A 60 -0.23 -6.42 6.11
CA TYR A 60 0.33 -5.43 7.01
C TYR A 60 0.19 -5.85 8.46
N LYS A 61 1.04 -5.22 9.27
CA LYS A 61 0.97 -5.21 10.72
C LYS A 61 0.81 -3.77 11.17
N ASP A 62 -0.22 -3.50 11.97
CA ASP A 62 -0.49 -2.14 12.46
C ASP A 62 0.41 -1.77 13.65
N GLN A 63 0.24 -0.56 14.18
CA GLN A 63 1.03 -0.07 15.31
C GLN A 63 0.79 -0.82 16.62
N PHE A 64 -0.29 -1.60 16.70
CA PHE A 64 -0.70 -2.40 17.86
C PHE A 64 -0.43 -3.89 17.65
N ASP A 65 0.46 -4.23 16.71
CA ASP A 65 0.85 -5.59 16.35
C ASP A 65 -0.31 -6.45 15.82
N PHE A 66 -1.43 -5.85 15.41
CA PHE A 66 -2.49 -6.57 14.73
C PHE A 66 -2.12 -6.81 13.27
N GLU A 67 -2.33 -8.05 12.83
CA GLU A 67 -1.85 -8.57 11.56
C GLU A 67 -3.00 -8.83 10.61
N CYS A 68 -2.86 -8.40 9.35
CA CYS A 68 -3.97 -8.47 8.43
C CYS A 68 -3.65 -8.29 6.95
N GLN A 69 -4.54 -8.78 6.09
CA GLN A 69 -4.46 -8.55 4.65
C GLN A 69 -5.18 -7.26 4.26
N PHE A 70 -4.64 -6.53 3.29
CA PHE A 70 -5.41 -5.52 2.56
C PHE A 70 -6.42 -6.26 1.69
N LEU A 71 -7.60 -6.52 2.26
CA LEU A 71 -8.68 -7.27 1.58
C LEU A 71 -9.14 -6.57 0.30
N LEU A 72 -8.98 -5.24 0.25
CA LEU A 72 -9.33 -4.39 -0.88
C LEU A 72 -8.20 -3.36 -1.07
N SER A 73 -7.43 -3.54 -2.14
CA SER A 73 -6.47 -2.55 -2.62
C SER A 73 -6.68 -2.31 -4.11
N GLU A 74 -6.72 -1.04 -4.49
CA GLU A 74 -7.00 -0.62 -5.87
C GLU A 74 -6.06 0.49 -6.31
N LEU A 75 -5.57 0.36 -7.54
CA LEU A 75 -4.86 1.43 -8.24
C LEU A 75 -5.88 2.40 -8.84
N VAL A 76 -5.84 3.64 -8.39
CA VAL A 76 -6.72 4.71 -8.86
C VAL A 76 -5.92 5.83 -9.51
N ASN A 77 -6.61 6.82 -10.07
CA ASN A 77 -5.98 7.97 -10.73
C ASN A 77 -4.96 7.55 -11.81
N GLY A 78 -5.34 6.59 -12.66
CA GLY A 78 -4.49 6.07 -13.74
C GLY A 78 -3.27 5.28 -13.25
N GLY A 79 -3.30 4.73 -12.04
CA GLY A 79 -2.19 3.98 -11.46
C GLY A 79 -1.22 4.79 -10.60
N ASN A 80 -1.49 6.08 -10.40
CA ASN A 80 -0.62 6.99 -9.62
C ASN A 80 -0.96 7.03 -8.12
N GLU A 81 -2.10 6.48 -7.73
CA GLU A 81 -2.57 6.43 -6.35
C GLU A 81 -2.98 5.00 -6.00
N LEU A 82 -2.64 4.55 -4.81
CA LEU A 82 -3.10 3.29 -4.24
C LEU A 82 -4.08 3.58 -3.11
N LEU A 83 -5.27 2.98 -3.18
CA LEU A 83 -6.23 3.01 -2.09
C LEU A 83 -6.08 1.72 -1.27
N LEU A 84 -5.79 1.87 0.02
CA LEU A 84 -5.77 0.75 0.96
C LEU A 84 -6.97 0.90 1.91
N MET A 85 -7.86 -0.08 1.89
CA MET A 85 -8.93 -0.18 2.88
C MET A 85 -8.42 -0.95 4.10
N ASN A 86 -8.74 -0.44 5.28
CA ASN A 86 -8.47 -1.15 6.53
C ASN A 86 -9.15 -2.53 6.52
N CYS A 87 -8.56 -3.44 7.28
CA CYS A 87 -9.19 -4.69 7.60
C CYS A 87 -9.67 -4.70 9.06
N GLY A 88 -10.67 -5.53 9.34
CA GLY A 88 -11.30 -5.60 10.67
C GLY A 88 -12.46 -4.62 10.82
N THR A 89 -13.06 -4.63 12.01
CA THR A 89 -14.27 -3.87 12.31
C THR A 89 -13.92 -2.56 12.99
N THR A 90 -14.76 -1.55 12.75
CA THR A 90 -14.74 -0.32 13.52
C THR A 90 -15.26 -0.60 14.94
N LYS A 91 -14.88 0.22 15.93
CA LYS A 91 -15.35 0.09 17.32
C LYS A 91 -16.88 0.26 17.46
N SER A 92 -17.56 0.81 16.45
CA SER A 92 -19.00 1.03 16.37
C SER A 92 -19.47 0.98 14.91
N GLU A 93 -20.70 0.52 14.67
CA GLU A 93 -21.34 0.48 13.34
C GLU A 93 -21.47 1.86 12.68
N GLN A 94 -21.47 2.93 13.48
CA GLN A 94 -21.57 4.31 13.00
C GLN A 94 -20.20 4.94 12.70
N ALA A 95 -19.11 4.28 13.09
CA ALA A 95 -17.76 4.78 12.86
C ALA A 95 -17.29 4.45 11.44
N TRP A 96 -16.55 5.39 10.84
CA TRP A 96 -15.98 5.24 9.52
C TRP A 96 -14.70 4.39 9.60
N ALA A 97 -14.60 3.38 8.74
CA ALA A 97 -13.34 2.67 8.55
C ALA A 97 -12.30 3.62 7.92
N PRO A 98 -11.03 3.62 8.37
CA PRO A 98 -10.02 4.44 7.76
C PRO A 98 -9.71 3.97 6.34
N LEU A 99 -9.65 4.92 5.43
CA LEU A 99 -9.13 4.76 4.07
C LEU A 99 -7.75 5.40 4.00
N HIS A 100 -6.78 4.68 3.47
CA HIS A 100 -5.45 5.23 3.23
C HIS A 100 -5.25 5.50 1.74
N LYS A 101 -5.10 6.77 1.39
CA LYS A 101 -4.74 7.22 0.05
C LYS A 101 -3.22 7.32 -0.04
N VAL A 102 -2.60 6.45 -0.82
CA VAL A 102 -1.14 6.29 -0.86
C VAL A 102 -0.60 6.76 -2.22
N LYS A 103 0.51 7.51 -2.18
CA LYS A 103 1.29 7.92 -3.35
C LYS A 103 2.74 7.50 -3.18
N TYR A 104 3.38 7.15 -4.30
CA TYR A 104 4.83 7.06 -4.36
C TYR A 104 5.41 8.44 -4.66
N ILE A 105 6.26 8.97 -3.77
CA ILE A 105 6.86 10.30 -3.88
C ILE A 105 8.33 10.18 -3.49
N SER A 106 9.24 10.45 -4.43
CA SER A 106 10.68 10.54 -4.18
C SER A 106 11.29 9.32 -3.45
N GLY A 107 10.84 8.11 -3.76
CA GLY A 107 11.37 6.89 -3.11
C GLY A 107 10.57 6.38 -1.92
N GLU A 108 9.55 7.12 -1.48
CA GLU A 108 8.77 6.81 -0.30
C GLU A 108 7.28 6.61 -0.64
N LEU A 109 6.61 5.79 0.16
CA LEU A 109 5.15 5.77 0.18
C LEU A 109 4.62 6.78 1.19
N VAL A 110 3.81 7.69 0.71
CA VAL A 110 3.15 8.72 1.51
C VAL A 110 1.66 8.42 1.55
N GLY A 111 1.15 8.06 2.73
CA GLY A 111 -0.25 7.70 2.95
C GLY A 111 -1.01 8.78 3.71
N SER A 112 -2.06 9.32 3.11
CA SER A 112 -3.03 10.19 3.78
C SER A 112 -4.18 9.36 4.33
N VAL A 113 -4.45 9.48 5.63
CA VAL A 113 -5.52 8.73 6.30
C VAL A 113 -6.78 9.56 6.36
N VAL A 114 -7.84 9.03 5.76
CA VAL A 114 -9.15 9.66 5.64
C VAL A 114 -10.16 8.81 6.40
N THR A 115 -10.87 9.43 7.33
CA THR A 115 -12.03 8.85 8.03
C THR A 115 -13.25 9.74 7.76
N TYR A 116 -13.92 10.25 8.81
CA TYR A 116 -14.90 11.34 8.69
C TYR A 116 -14.25 12.71 8.43
N GLY A 117 -12.92 12.81 8.56
CA GLY A 117 -12.08 13.94 8.15
C GLY A 117 -10.69 13.47 7.68
N GLN A 118 -9.88 14.36 7.11
CA GLN A 118 -8.44 14.10 6.92
C GLN A 118 -7.76 14.18 8.28
N VAL A 119 -7.10 13.10 8.69
CA VAL A 119 -6.64 13.01 10.09
C VAL A 119 -5.14 13.16 10.21
N PHE A 120 -4.36 12.48 9.38
CA PHE A 120 -2.89 12.56 9.44
C PHE A 120 -2.27 11.97 8.17
N VAL A 121 -0.96 12.15 8.05
CA VAL A 121 -0.13 11.56 6.99
C VAL A 121 0.90 10.63 7.61
N TRP A 122 1.19 9.50 6.97
CA TRP A 122 2.34 8.67 7.31
C TRP A 122 3.28 8.54 6.11
N HIS A 123 4.55 8.30 6.38
CA HIS A 123 5.60 8.09 5.39
C HIS A 123 6.25 6.73 5.65
N ALA A 124 6.48 5.99 4.58
CA ALA A 124 7.10 4.68 4.63
C ALA A 124 8.24 4.57 3.65
N SER A 125 9.31 3.92 4.11
CA SER A 125 10.50 3.64 3.32
C SER A 125 10.54 2.16 2.95
N LEU A 126 11.12 1.87 1.77
CA LEU A 126 11.33 0.51 1.31
C LEU A 126 12.39 -0.18 2.18
N VAL A 127 12.17 -1.44 2.53
CA VAL A 127 13.09 -2.25 3.35
C VAL A 127 13.25 -3.66 2.77
N GLU A 128 14.37 -4.31 3.04
CA GLU A 128 14.64 -5.65 2.50
C GLU A 128 13.83 -6.76 3.21
N SER A 129 13.57 -6.57 4.51
CA SER A 129 12.86 -7.52 5.35
C SER A 129 11.92 -6.81 6.32
N LEU A 130 10.86 -7.50 6.72
CA LEU A 130 9.87 -7.01 7.68
C LEU A 130 9.63 -8.06 8.77
N PRO A 131 9.30 -7.64 9.99
CA PRO A 131 8.86 -8.52 11.07
C PRO A 131 7.38 -8.89 10.88
N LEU A 132 7.03 -9.48 9.74
CA LEU A 132 5.67 -9.91 9.39
C LEU A 132 5.54 -11.42 9.56
N THR A 133 4.56 -11.86 10.34
CA THR A 133 4.19 -13.28 10.42
C THR A 133 3.11 -13.53 9.35
N ARG A 134 3.48 -14.06 8.18
CA ARG A 134 2.48 -14.33 7.13
C ARG A 134 1.36 -15.22 7.71
N PRO A 135 0.08 -14.84 7.60
CA PRO A 135 -1.01 -15.71 7.99
C PRO A 135 -0.92 -16.98 7.13
N SER A 136 -0.93 -18.14 7.77
CA SER A 136 -1.17 -19.40 7.08
C SER A 136 -2.59 -19.37 6.52
N ASN A 137 -2.70 -19.42 5.19
CA ASN A 137 -3.97 -19.59 4.48
C ASN A 137 -4.73 -20.83 4.95
#